data_AF-X1SEG4-F1
#
_entry.id   AF-X1SEG4-F1
#
_cell.length_a   1.000
_cell.length_b   1.000
_cell.length_c   1.000
_cell.angle_alpha   90.00
_cell.angle_beta   90.00
_cell.angle_gamma   90.00
#
_symmetry.space_group_name_H-M   'P 1'
#
loop_
_entity.id
_entity.type
_entity.pdbx_description
1 polymer ?
#
loop_
_entity_poly.entity_id
_entity_poly.type
_entity_poly.pdbx_seq_one_letter_code
_entity_poly.pdbx_strand_id
1 'polypeptide(L)' 'MFTYASQSWLSISPFVREAYFAVARDCGLHAKDWFMRGYISGIYKYPEP' A
#
# COMPACT_ATOMS: atom_id res chain seq x y z
N MET A 1 0.40 -14.54 3.03
CA MET A 1 1.05 -13.23 2.80
C MET A 1 0.02 -12.13 2.56
N PHE A 2 -0.83 -12.23 1.54
CA PHE A 2 -1.93 -11.27 1.27
C PHE A 2 -2.93 -11.11 2.43
N THR A 3 -3.28 -12.20 3.14
CA THR A 3 -4.19 -12.18 4.29
C THR A 3 -3.66 -11.37 5.46
N TYR A 4 -2.37 -11.51 5.78
CA TYR A 4 -1.70 -10.74 6.83
C TYR A 4 -1.61 -9.25 6.47
N ALA A 5 -1.21 -8.93 5.23
CA ALA A 5 -1.22 -7.55 4.73
C ALA A 5 -2.62 -6.93 4.82
N SER A 6 -3.65 -7.63 4.33
CA SER A 6 -5.04 -7.14 4.42
C SER A 6 -5.51 -6.89 5.86
N GLN A 7 -5.06 -7.69 6.84
CA GLN A 7 -5.37 -7.46 8.25
C GLN A 7 -4.62 -6.26 8.81
N SER A 8 -3.33 -6.10 8.45
CA SER A 8 -2.53 -4.96 8.89
C SER A 8 -3.04 -3.61 8.38
N TRP A 9 -3.79 -3.56 7.26
CA TRP A 9 -4.45 -2.34 6.79
C TRP A 9 -5.32 -1.66 7.87
N LEU A 10 -5.96 -2.45 8.73
CA LEU A 10 -6.81 -1.93 9.81
C LEU A 10 -5.99 -1.32 10.94
N SER A 11 -4.75 -1.79 11.16
CA SER A 11 -3.85 -1.30 12.20
C SER A 11 -2.97 -0.12 11.76
N ILE A 12 -3.01 0.27 10.48
CA ILE A 12 -2.28 1.44 9.98
C ILE A 12 -2.89 2.72 10.56
N SER A 13 -2.03 3.66 10.95
CA SER A 13 -2.45 4.97 11.41
C SER A 13 -3.30 5.71 10.37
N PRO A 14 -4.27 6.53 10.80
CA PRO A 14 -5.11 7.30 9.88
C PRO A 14 -4.29 8.15 8.90
N PHE A 15 -3.22 8.80 9.39
CA PHE A 15 -2.32 9.61 8.59
C PHE A 15 -1.70 8.84 7.40
N VAL A 16 -1.18 7.64 7.65
CA VAL A 16 -0.58 6.82 6.59
C VAL A 16 -1.66 6.33 5.61
N ARG A 17 -2.86 6.03 6.11
CA ARG A 17 -4.00 5.62 5.27
C ARG A 17 -4.42 6.74 4.32
N GLU A 18 -4.48 7.98 4.80
CA GLU A 18 -4.75 9.17 3.99
C GLU A 18 -3.70 9.38 2.90
N ALA A 19 -2.41 9.18 3.23
CA ALA A 19 -1.34 9.23 2.23
C ALA A 19 -1.55 8.18 1.12
N TYR A 20 -1.94 6.96 1.48
CA TYR A 20 -2.29 5.94 0.47
C TYR A 20 -3.52 6.33 -0.37
N PHE A 21 -4.53 7.00 0.20
CA PHE A 21 -5.66 7.52 -0.57
C PHE A 21 -5.26 8.65 -1.53
N ALA A 22 -4.37 9.54 -1.11
CA ALA A 22 -3.85 10.60 -1.95
C ALA A 22 -3.07 10.04 -3.14
N VAL A 23 -2.16 9.08 -2.90
CA VAL A 23 -1.34 8.46 -3.95
C VAL A 23 -2.18 7.57 -4.88
N ALA A 24 -3.09 6.77 -4.32
CA ALA A 24 -3.88 5.83 -5.10
C ALA A 24 -4.88 6.53 -6.04
N ARG A 25 -5.31 7.76 -5.71
CA ARG A 25 -6.19 8.60 -6.57
C ARG A 25 -5.64 8.75 -7.98
N ASP A 26 -4.34 8.96 -8.12
CA ASP A 26 -3.69 9.18 -9.43
C ASP A 26 -3.35 7.88 -10.16
N CYS A 27 -3.47 6.73 -9.49
CA CYS A 27 -3.08 5.43 -10.01
C CYS A 27 -4.27 4.57 -10.50
N GLY A 28 -5.51 5.00 -10.25
CA GLY A 28 -6.72 4.20 -10.52
C GLY A 28 -6.84 2.93 -9.67
N LEU A 29 -6.04 2.81 -8.61
CA LEU A 29 -6.05 1.67 -7.69
C LEU A 29 -6.75 2.07 -6.39
N HIS A 30 -7.29 1.11 -5.66
CA HIS A 30 -7.80 1.37 -4.31
C HIS A 30 -6.61 1.49 -3.34
N ALA A 31 -6.70 2.38 -2.34
CA ALA A 31 -5.62 2.61 -1.37
C ALA A 31 -5.15 1.32 -0.67
N LYS A 32 -6.11 0.43 -0.36
CA LYS A 32 -5.83 -0.90 0.20
C LYS A 32 -5.04 -1.80 -0.77
N ASP A 33 -5.37 -1.78 -2.05
CA ASP A 33 -4.65 -2.57 -3.05
C ASP A 33 -3.24 -2.06 -3.25
N TRP A 34 -3.06 -0.74 -3.21
CA TRP A 34 -1.75 -0.11 -3.30
C TRP A 34 -0.86 -0.47 -2.10
N PHE A 35 -1.43 -0.46 -0.89
CA PHE A 35 -0.76 -0.96 0.30
C PHE A 35 -0.39 -2.46 0.22
N MET A 36 -1.33 -3.31 -0.21
CA MET A 36 -1.07 -4.74 -0.36
C MET A 36 0.03 -5.02 -1.39
N ARG A 37 0.04 -4.28 -2.51
CA ARG A 37 1.11 -4.34 -3.50
C ARG A 37 2.44 -3.91 -2.91
N GLY A 38 2.50 -2.75 -2.26
CA GLY A 38 3.71 -2.25 -1.58
C GLY A 38 4.26 -3.22 -0.53
N TYR A 39 3.39 -3.90 0.22
CA TYR A 39 3.79 -4.90 1.21
C TYR A 39 4.42 -6.15 0.58
N ILE A 40 3.98 -6.54 -0.61
CA ILE A 40 4.40 -7.78 -1.27
C ILE A 40 5.58 -7.56 -2.21
N SER A 41 5.56 -6.47 -2.98
CA SER A 41 6.59 -6.17 -3.98
C SER A 41 7.66 -5.20 -3.49
N GLY A 42 7.47 -4.57 -2.33
CA GLY A 42 8.16 -3.34 -1.95
C GLY A 42 7.51 -2.13 -2.64
N ILE A 43 7.39 -1.00 -1.92
CA ILE A 43 6.84 0.27 -2.44
C ILE A 43 7.81 0.89 -3.48
N TYR A 44 9.10 0.61 -3.31
CA TYR A 44 10.16 0.97 -4.24
C TYR A 44 10.98 -0.28 -4.54
N LYS A 45 10.77 -0.88 -5.72
CA LYS A 45 11.83 -1.65 -6.34
C LYS A 45 12.80 -0.64 -6.94
N TYR A 46 13.87 -0.33 -6.23
CA TYR A 46 15.02 0.25 -6.90
C TYR A 46 15.44 -0.75 -7.99
N PRO A 47 15.68 -0.31 -9.24
CA PRO A 47 16.29 -1.19 -10.21
C PRO A 47 17.59 -1.70 -9.58
N GLU A 48 17.69 -3.01 -9.40
CA GLU A 48 18.97 -3.64 -9.06
C GLU A 48 19.98 -3.26 -10.17
N PRO A 49 21.23 -2.93 -9.81
CA PRO A 49 22.22 -2.41 -10.76
C PRO A 49 22.53 -3.36 -11.92
#